data_AF-B0K2X6-F1
#
_entry.id   AF-B0K2X6-F1
#
_cell.length_a   1.000
_cell.length_b   1.000
_cell.length_c   1.000
_cell.angle_alpha   90.00
_cell.angle_beta   90.00
_cell.angle_gamma   90.00
#
_symmetry.space_group_name_H-M   'P 1'
#
loop_
_entity.id
_entity.type
_entity.pdbx_description
1 polymer ?
#
loop_
_entity_poly.entity_id
_entity_poly.type
_entity_poly.pdbx_seq_one_letter_code
_entity_poly.pdbx_strand_id
1 'polypeptide(L)' 'MILEKGIEKEIEKDVMQEKIAIVKEMLKEGIDIDKIAKITKLPVEEIKKLLN' A
#
# COMPACT_ATOMS: atom_id res chain seq x y z
N MET A 1 -14.19 29.74 0.66
CA MET A 1 -13.27 28.67 1.11
C MET A 1 -13.90 27.32 0.77
N ILE A 2 -13.65 26.81 -0.43
CA ILE A 2 -14.08 25.46 -0.85
C ILE A 2 -12.93 24.91 -1.72
N LEU A 3 -11.79 24.57 -1.11
CA LEU A 3 -10.68 23.95 -1.83
C LEU A 3 -9.91 22.95 -0.98
N GLU A 4 -9.93 23.08 0.35
CA GLU A 4 -9.13 22.22 1.22
C GLU A 4 -9.63 20.76 1.26
N LYS A 5 -10.94 20.51 1.24
CA LYS A 5 -11.49 19.15 1.38
C LYS A 5 -11.31 18.21 0.17
N GLY A 6 -11.03 18.76 -1.02
CA GLY A 6 -10.85 17.95 -2.22
C GLY A 6 -9.48 17.28 -2.27
N ILE A 7 -8.45 18.06 -1.93
CA ILE A 7 -7.05 17.70 -2.06
C ILE A 7 -6.66 16.61 -1.05
N GLU A 8 -7.14 16.71 0.21
CA GLU A 8 -6.86 15.69 1.24
C GLU A 8 -7.34 14.29 0.86
N LYS A 9 -8.53 14.18 0.23
CA LYS A 9 -9.09 12.88 -0.18
C LYS A 9 -8.40 12.25 -1.38
N GLU A 10 -7.83 13.05 -2.27
CA GLU A 10 -7.09 12.55 -3.42
C GLU A 10 -5.70 12.05 -3.00
N ILE A 11 -5.00 12.80 -2.15
CA ILE A 11 -3.68 12.40 -1.63
C ILE A 11 -3.77 11.07 -0.87
N GLU A 12 -4.81 10.89 -0.04
CA GLU A 12 -4.96 9.68 0.78
C GLU A 12 -5.19 8.42 -0.08
N LYS A 13 -5.90 8.56 -1.22
CA LYS A 13 -6.10 7.46 -2.17
C LYS A 13 -4.81 7.12 -2.92
N ASP A 14 -4.09 8.12 -3.41
CA ASP A 14 -2.84 7.92 -4.15
C ASP A 14 -1.79 7.19 -3.29
N VAL A 15 -1.61 7.63 -2.04
CA VAL A 15 -0.65 7.02 -1.10
C VAL A 15 -1.00 5.55 -0.80
N MET A 16 -2.29 5.23 -0.70
CA MET A 16 -2.73 3.86 -0.42
C MET A 16 -2.59 2.96 -1.65
N GLN A 17 -2.87 3.47 -2.85
CA GLN A 17 -2.67 2.76 -4.12
C GLN A 17 -1.18 2.47 -4.36
N GLU A 18 -0.30 3.44 -4.11
CA GLU A 18 1.14 3.30 -4.29
C GLU A 18 1.72 2.22 -3.35
N LYS A 19 1.30 2.22 -2.07
CA LYS A 19 1.69 1.16 -1.12
C LYS A 19 1.28 -0.23 -1.60
N ILE A 20 0.07 -0.39 -2.12
CA ILE A 20 -0.42 -1.67 -2.64
C ILE A 20 0.35 -2.08 -3.90
N ALA A 21 0.66 -1.14 -4.80
CA ALA A 21 1.45 -1.40 -6.00
C ALA A 21 2.86 -1.89 -5.64
N ILE A 22 3.53 -1.23 -4.70
CA ILE A 22 4.85 -1.62 -4.19
C ILE A 22 4.80 -3.03 -3.59
N VAL A 23 3.80 -3.33 -2.74
CA VAL A 23 3.62 -4.68 -2.18
C VAL A 23 3.46 -5.72 -3.29
N LYS A 24 2.65 -5.45 -4.32
CA LYS A 24 2.45 -6.36 -5.45
C LYS A 24 3.73 -6.60 -6.25
N GLU A 25 4.54 -5.56 -6.49
CA GLU A 25 5.84 -5.72 -7.16
C GLU A 25 6.79 -6.55 -6.30
N MET A 26 6.91 -6.25 -5.01
CA MET A 26 7.76 -7.01 -4.09
C MET A 26 7.36 -8.50 -4.04
N LEU A 27 6.06 -8.79 -4.03
CA LEU A 27 5.56 -10.17 -4.09
C LEU A 27 5.90 -10.86 -5.41
N LYS A 28 5.82 -10.15 -6.54
CA LYS A 28 6.21 -10.68 -7.86
C LYS A 28 7.71 -10.98 -7.94
N GLU A 29 8.54 -10.18 -7.28
CA GLU A 29 9.98 -10.42 -7.18
C GLU A 29 10.33 -11.58 -6.22
N GLY A 30 9.34 -12.20 -5.57
CA GLY A 30 9.55 -13.30 -4.64
C GLY A 30 10.10 -12.85 -3.29
N ILE A 31 9.91 -11.58 -2.93
CA ILE A 31 10.30 -11.06 -1.62
C ILE A 31 9.38 -11.66 -0.55
N ASP A 32 10.00 -12.10 0.55
CA ASP A 32 9.29 -12.69 1.67
C ASP A 32 8.28 -11.71 2.29
N ILE A 33 7.07 -12.19 2.58
CA ILE A 33 5.96 -11.40 3.11
C ILE A 33 6.35 -10.71 4.43
N ASP A 34 7.14 -11.36 5.29
CA ASP A 34 7.63 -10.77 6.54
C ASP A 34 8.54 -9.55 6.27
N LYS A 35 9.31 -9.60 5.19
CA LYS A 35 10.20 -8.51 4.77
C LYS A 35 9.40 -7.36 4.18
N ILE A 36 8.39 -7.66 3.38
CA ILE A 36 7.45 -6.68 2.83
C ILE A 36 6.69 -5.97 3.96
N ALA A 37 6.21 -6.73 4.96
CA ALA A 37 5.54 -6.19 6.14
C ALA A 37 6.43 -5.20 6.91
N LYS A 38 7.72 -5.51 7.08
CA LYS A 38 8.69 -4.60 7.72
C LYS A 38 8.95 -3.33 6.90
N ILE A 39 9.06 -3.43 5.58
CA ILE A 39 9.37 -2.29 4.70
C ILE A 39 8.16 -1.37 4.58
N THR A 40 6.99 -1.93 4.30
CA THR A 40 5.76 -1.18 4.04
C THR A 40 5.02 -0.80 5.32
N LYS A 41 5.43 -1.37 6.45
CA LYS A 41 4.75 -1.31 7.76
C LYS A 41 3.30 -1.78 7.70
N LEU A 42 2.97 -2.61 6.71
CA LEU A 42 1.66 -3.22 6.58
C LEU A 42 1.61 -4.54 7.35
N PRO A 43 0.45 -4.92 7.91
CA PRO A 43 0.27 -6.23 8.50
C PRO A 43 0.49 -7.32 7.44
N VAL A 44 1.15 -8.41 7.83
CA VAL A 44 1.30 -9.62 7.00
C VAL A 44 -0.07 -10.11 6.50
N GLU A 45 -1.11 -9.99 7.32
CA GLU A 45 -2.48 -10.38 6.98
C GLU A 45 -3.07 -9.53 5.84
N GLU A 46 -2.82 -8.21 5.84
CA GLU A 46 -3.23 -7.33 4.74
C GLU A 46 -2.47 -7.63 3.46
N ILE A 47 -1.17 -7.90 3.55
CA ILE A 47 -0.36 -8.31 2.40
C ILE A 47 -0.85 -9.64 1.81
N LYS A 48 -1.22 -10.60 2.66
CA LYS A 48 -1.81 -11.87 2.23
C LYS A 48 -3.17 -11.69 1.54
N LYS A 49 -3.99 -10.73 1.94
CA LYS A 49 -5.24 -10.41 1.23
C LYS A 49 -4.99 -9.89 -0.18
N LEU A 50 -3.83 -9.30 -0.46
CA LEU A 50 -3.44 -8.82 -1.80
C LEU A 50 -2.93 -9.94 -2.73
N LEU A 51 -2.63 -11.13 -2.18
CA LEU A 51 -2.22 -12.33 -2.93
C LEU A 51 -3.40 -13.20 -3.39
N ASN A 52 -4.62 -12.83 -3.01
CA ASN A 52 -5.85 -13.57 -3.30
C ASN A 52 -6.35 -13.32 -4.72
#